data_AF-A0A4P5XWP4-F1
#
_entry.id   AF-A0A4P5XWP4-F1
#
_cell.length_a   1.000
_cell.length_b   1.000
_cell.length_c   1.000
_cell.angle_alpha   90.00
_cell.angle_beta   90.00
_cell.angle_gamma   90.00
#
_symmetry.space_group_name_H-M   'P 1'
#
loop_
_entity.id
_entity.type
_entity.pdbx_description
1 polymer ?
#
loop_
_entity_poly.entity_id
_entity_poly.type
_entity_poly.pdbx_seq_one_letter_code
_entity_poly.pdbx_strand_id
1 'polypeptide(L)'
;MGILAIRALTNVSIELAGSDPTAGFTEMAVRELGSERIIYGSDSAGRSFASQLAKVGGAEADRERLAGIGAQADSHRQRSATVDL
;
A
#
# COMPACT_ATOMS: atom_id res chain seq x y z
N MET A 1 -3.95 12.81 4.74
CA MET A 1 -5.14 12.06 5.20
C MET A 1 -4.81 11.33 6.50
N GLY A 2 -5.83 10.92 7.28
CA GLY A 2 -5.85 10.67 8.73
C GLY A 2 -4.85 9.70 9.39
N ILE A 3 -3.73 9.34 8.76
CA ILE A 3 -2.63 8.54 9.33
C ILE A 3 -2.24 9.05 10.72
N LEU A 4 -2.00 10.36 10.85
CA LEU A 4 -1.64 10.97 12.14
C LEU A 4 -2.78 10.93 13.17
N ALA A 5 -4.03 10.90 12.72
CA ALA A 5 -5.20 10.85 13.60
C ALA A 5 -5.35 9.48 14.27
N ILE A 6 -4.85 8.41 13.63
CA ILE A 6 -5.00 7.04 14.13
C ILE A 6 -3.70 6.44 14.68
N ARG A 7 -2.58 7.18 14.68
CA ARG A 7 -1.27 6.63 15.05
C ARG A 7 -1.23 5.95 16.42
N ALA A 8 -1.99 6.52 17.38
CA ALA A 8 -2.11 6.00 18.74
C ALA A 8 -3.04 4.77 18.86
N LEU A 9 -3.82 4.47 17.83
CA LEU A 9 -4.76 3.35 17.81
C LEU A 9 -4.06 2.11 17.24
N THR A 10 -3.51 1.28 18.12
CA THR A 10 -2.71 0.10 17.75
C THR A 10 -3.54 -1.02 17.13
N ASN A 11 -4.86 -0.98 17.25
CA ASN A 11 -5.81 -1.93 16.70
C ASN A 11 -6.48 -1.46 15.40
N VAL A 12 -5.97 -0.38 14.78
CA VAL A 12 -6.51 0.17 13.54
C VAL A 12 -5.46 0.06 12.44
N SER A 13 -5.85 -0.52 11.31
CA SER A 13 -5.05 -0.61 10.09
C SER A 13 -5.64 0.25 8.98
N ILE A 14 -4.82 0.60 7.99
CA ILE A 14 -5.26 1.33 6.79
C ILE A 14 -4.85 0.60 5.53
N GLU A 15 -5.52 0.93 4.43
CA GLU A 15 -5.14 0.48 3.10
C GLU A 15 -4.65 1.67 2.23
N LEU A 16 -3.81 1.40 1.22
CA LEU A 16 -3.10 2.44 0.46
C LEU A 16 -3.84 2.97 -0.77
N ALA A 17 -4.97 2.39 -1.17
CA ALA A 17 -5.68 2.74 -2.38
C ALA A 17 -6.55 3.99 -2.25
N GLY A 18 -7.34 4.30 -3.28
CA GLY A 18 -8.27 5.44 -3.27
C GLY A 18 -7.64 6.84 -3.50
N SER A 19 -6.32 6.94 -3.71
CA SER A 19 -5.62 8.18 -4.06
C SER A 19 -4.70 8.03 -5.28
N ASP A 20 -4.17 9.15 -5.78
CA ASP A 20 -3.11 9.13 -6.79
C ASP A 20 -1.75 8.73 -6.19
N PRO A 21 -0.85 8.11 -6.98
CA PRO A 21 0.49 7.78 -6.53
C PRO A 21 1.26 9.07 -6.19
N THR A 22 1.58 9.23 -4.91
CA THR A 22 2.27 10.40 -4.37
C THR A 22 3.50 9.92 -3.61
N ALA A 23 4.68 10.41 -3.99
CA ALA A 23 5.93 10.09 -3.32
C ALA A 23 5.87 10.46 -1.83
N GLY A 24 6.44 9.62 -0.96
CA GLY A 24 6.43 9.83 0.48
C GLY A 24 5.14 9.40 1.20
N PHE A 25 4.09 9.00 0.47
CA PHE A 25 2.83 8.58 1.09
C PHE A 25 2.97 7.24 1.84
N THR A 26 3.50 6.23 1.17
CA THR A 26 3.71 4.89 1.74
C THR A 26 4.75 4.94 2.86
N GLU A 27 5.80 5.74 2.67
CA GLU A 27 6.87 5.95 3.64
C GLU A 27 6.34 6.64 4.90
N MET A 28 5.48 7.66 4.75
CA MET A 28 4.80 8.28 5.89
C MET A 28 3.94 7.25 6.63
N ALA A 29 3.15 6.45 5.91
CA ALA A 29 2.28 5.44 6.51
C ALA A 29 3.09 4.43 7.33
N VAL A 30 4.17 3.89 6.76
CA VAL A 30 5.06 2.94 7.43
C VAL A 30 5.80 3.58 8.60
N ARG A 31 6.27 4.83 8.46
CA ARG A 31 6.97 5.57 9.53
C ARG A 31 6.06 5.84 10.74
N GLU A 32 4.81 6.20 10.51
CA GLU A 32 3.88 6.60 11.57
C GLU A 32 3.12 5.40 12.17
N LEU A 33 2.84 4.36 11.38
CA LEU A 33 2.00 3.24 11.80
C LEU A 33 2.75 1.92 11.96
N GLY A 34 3.92 1.75 11.35
CA GLY A 34 4.52 0.42 11.19
C GLY A 34 3.88 -0.34 10.04
N SER A 35 4.65 -1.18 9.37
CA SER A 35 4.20 -1.87 8.16
C SER A 35 3.18 -2.97 8.41
N GLU A 36 3.09 -3.47 9.64
CA GLU A 36 2.10 -4.44 10.09
C GLU A 36 0.67 -3.88 10.10
N ARG A 37 0.51 -2.55 10.12
CA ARG A 37 -0.78 -1.86 10.09
C ARG A 37 -1.14 -1.31 8.71
N ILE A 38 -0.35 -1.61 7.68
CA ILE A 38 -0.58 -1.15 6.31
C ILE A 38 -0.97 -2.34 5.42
N ILE A 39 -2.02 -2.14 4.63
CA ILE A 39 -2.55 -3.14 3.71
C ILE A 39 -2.47 -2.59 2.29
N TYR A 40 -1.98 -3.38 1.33
CA TYR A 40 -2.14 -3.05 -0.07
C TYR A 40 -3.60 -3.27 -0.51
N GLY A 41 -4.25 -2.23 -1.03
CA GLY A 41 -5.48 -2.35 -1.80
C GLY A 41 -5.25 -2.02 -3.27
N SER A 42 -5.92 -2.75 -4.15
CA SER A 42 -5.75 -2.59 -5.60
C SER A 42 -6.63 -1.53 -6.23
N ASP A 43 -7.77 -1.20 -5.60
CA ASP A 43 -8.84 -0.33 -6.12
C ASP A 43 -9.09 -0.49 -7.64
N SER A 44 -8.90 -1.70 -8.14
CA SER A 44 -8.68 -1.94 -9.58
C SER A 44 -9.98 -1.93 -10.38
N ALA A 45 -11.13 -2.02 -9.71
CA ALA A 45 -12.43 -1.81 -10.31
C ALA A 45 -12.75 -0.32 -10.54
N GLY A 46 -12.12 0.59 -9.78
CA GLY A 46 -12.37 2.03 -9.86
C GLY A 46 -11.20 2.86 -10.38
N ARG A 47 -9.98 2.32 -10.37
CA ARG A 47 -8.74 3.01 -10.74
C ARG A 47 -7.77 2.09 -11.49
N SER A 48 -6.78 2.73 -12.13
CA SER A 48 -5.65 2.03 -12.72
C SER A 48 -4.91 1.19 -11.68
N PHE A 49 -4.83 -0.11 -11.94
CA PHE A 49 -4.07 -1.05 -11.11
C PHE A 49 -2.58 -0.69 -11.05
N ALA A 50 -2.00 -0.24 -12.17
CA ALA A 50 -0.61 0.21 -12.23
C ALA A 50 -0.35 1.41 -11.30
N SER A 51 -1.32 2.34 -11.20
CA SER A 51 -1.22 3.49 -10.29
C SER A 51 -1.23 3.07 -8.81
N GLN A 52 -1.95 2.00 -8.46
CA GLN A 52 -1.92 1.47 -7.11
C GLN A 52 -0.60 0.73 -6.81
N LEU A 53 -0.11 -0.09 -7.76
CA LEU A 53 1.20 -0.73 -7.64
C LEU A 53 2.34 0.30 -7.46
N ALA A 54 2.27 1.44 -8.16
CA ALA A 54 3.28 2.48 -8.11
C ALA A 54 3.46 3.08 -6.70
N LYS A 55 2.43 3.07 -5.85
CA LYS A 55 2.54 3.56 -4.46
C LYS A 55 3.47 2.72 -3.61
N VAL A 56 3.50 1.40 -3.84
CA VAL A 56 4.35 0.47 -3.10
C VAL A 56 5.69 0.31 -3.82
N GLY A 57 5.65 0.10 -5.14
CA GLY A 57 6.86 -0.12 -5.95
C GLY A 57 7.76 1.11 -6.09
N GLY A 58 7.22 2.31 -5.95
CA GLY A 58 7.99 3.56 -5.96
C GLY A 58 8.39 4.07 -4.58
N ALA A 59 8.03 3.36 -3.50
CA ALA A 59 8.35 3.80 -2.14
C ALA A 59 9.82 3.54 -1.80
N GLU A 60 10.49 4.54 -1.25
CA GLU A 60 11.87 4.44 -0.79
C GLU A 60 11.92 4.28 0.74
N ALA A 61 11.96 3.04 1.20
CA ALA A 61 12.21 2.69 2.61
C ALA A 61 13.02 1.40 2.71
N ASP A 62 13.50 1.06 3.92
CA ASP A 62 14.17 -0.21 4.18
C ASP A 62 13.32 -1.36 3.63
N ARG A 63 13.92 -2.23 2.81
CA ARG A 63 13.23 -3.36 2.18
C ARG A 63 12.49 -4.24 3.20
N GLU A 64 13.09 -4.41 4.38
CA GLU A 64 12.49 -5.16 5.49
C GLU A 64 11.20 -4.48 6.00
N ARG A 65 11.18 -3.14 6.09
CA ARG A 65 9.98 -2.39 6.47
C ARG A 65 8.88 -2.48 5.43
N LEU A 66 9.19 -2.62 4.14
CA LEU A 66 8.17 -2.71 3.08
C LEU A 66 7.74 -4.15 2.75
N ALA A 67 8.46 -5.17 3.24
CA ALA A 67 8.32 -6.55 2.78
C ALA A 67 6.89 -7.08 2.83
N GLY A 68 6.15 -6.83 3.92
CA GLY A 68 4.77 -7.28 4.07
C GLY A 68 3.82 -6.69 3.02
N ILE A 69 3.92 -5.37 2.79
CA ILE A 69 3.07 -4.64 1.85
C ILE A 69 3.46 -4.97 0.40
N GLY A 70 4.76 -5.11 0.13
CA GLY A 70 5.29 -5.55 -1.16
C GLY A 70 4.79 -6.93 -1.57
N ALA A 71 4.81 -7.90 -0.63
CA ALA A 71 4.30 -9.25 -0.88
C ALA A 71 2.79 -9.26 -1.19
N GLN A 72 2.00 -8.40 -0.54
CA GLN A 72 0.57 -8.22 -0.86
C GLN A 72 0.39 -7.66 -2.27
N ALA A 73 1.14 -6.62 -2.64
CA ALA A 73 1.10 -6.01 -3.97
C ALA A 73 1.47 -7.00 -5.07
N ASP A 74 2.53 -7.80 -4.86
CA ASP A 74 2.96 -8.84 -5.80
C ASP A 74 1.92 -9.97 -5.95
N SER A 75 1.28 -10.38 -4.86
CA SER A 75 0.20 -11.37 -4.91
C SER A 75 -0.98 -10.86 -5.75
N HIS A 76 -1.37 -9.59 -5.59
CA HIS A 76 -2.40 -8.97 -6.42
C HIS A 76 -1.98 -8.87 -7.88
N ARG A 77 -0.70 -8.56 -8.15
CA ARG A 77 -0.16 -8.49 -9.52
C ARG A 77 -0.25 -9.84 -10.24
N GLN A 78 0.08 -10.93 -9.56
CA GLN A 78 -0.03 -12.30 -10.09
C GLN A 78 -1.50 -12.69 -10.37
N ARG A 79 -2.42 -12.33 -9.46
CA ARG A 79 -3.86 -12.61 -9.64
C ARG A 79 -4.46 -11.83 -10.80
N SER A 80 -4.11 -10.54 -10.95
CA SER A 80 -4.60 -9.73 -12.07
C SER A 80 -4.16 -10.29 -13.42
N ALA A 81 -2.92 -10.80 -13.53
CA ALA A 81 -2.43 -11.40 -14.77
C ALA A 81 -3.09 -12.73 -15.14
N THR A 82 -3.83 -13.35 -14.22
CA THR A 82 -4.48 -14.67 -14.43
C THR A 82 -5.93 -14.54 -14.93
N VAL A 83 -6.54 -13.34 -14.84
CA VAL A 83 -7.94 -13.09 -15.24
C VAL A 83 -8.07 -12.64 -16.71
N ASP A 84 -6.96 -12.35 -17.38
CA ASP A 84 -6.89 -11.97 -18.80
C ASP A 84 -6.74 -13.17 -19.77
N LEU A 85 -7.11 -14.39 -19.35
CA LEU A 85 -7.15 -15.63 -20.16
C LEU A 85 -8.53 -16.27 -20.11
#